data_AF-A0A1W9STT6-F1
#
_entry.id   AF-A0A1W9STT6-F1
#
_cell.length_a   1.000
_cell.length_b   1.000
_cell.length_c   1.000
_cell.angle_alpha   90.00
_cell.angle_beta   90.00
_cell.angle_gamma   90.00
#
_symmetry.space_group_name_H-M   'P 1'
#
loop_
_entity.id
_entity.type
_entity.pdbx_description
1 polymer ?
#
loop_
_entity_poly.entity_id
_entity_poly.type
_entity_poly.pdbx_seq_one_letter_code
_entity_poly.pdbx_strand_id
1 'polypeptide(L)' 'MGKKKWKTAKKKSVKNIDLWLRINTALKKHLVTWFWVKAHIGHLENERCDMIARQSAKNPSIKDTYYENSKL' A
#
# COMPACT_ATOMS: atom_id res chain seq x y z
N MET A 1 12.17 -3.19 20.52
CA MET A 1 11.09 -3.78 19.69
C MET A 1 11.72 -4.69 18.64
N GLY A 2 11.56 -6.01 18.77
CA GLY A 2 12.33 -7.02 18.05
C GLY A 2 12.12 -6.99 16.53
N LYS A 3 13.22 -6.81 15.78
CA LYS A 3 13.30 -6.85 14.31
C LYS A 3 12.89 -8.23 13.78
N LYS A 4 11.59 -8.50 13.58
CA LYS A 4 11.21 -9.53 12.60
C LYS A 4 11.76 -9.03 11.27
N LYS A 5 12.68 -9.77 10.64
CA LYS A 5 13.44 -9.39 9.43
C LYS A 5 12.57 -9.28 8.16
N TRP A 6 11.33 -8.77 8.25
CA TRP A 6 10.33 -8.80 7.18
C TRP A 6 10.20 -10.18 6.53
N LYS A 7 10.18 -11.22 7.38
CA LYS A 7 10.02 -12.62 6.99
C LYS A 7 8.74 -13.18 7.59
N THR A 8 8.06 -14.00 6.79
CA THR A 8 6.94 -14.84 7.20
C THR A 8 7.42 -15.98 8.11
N ALA A 9 6.49 -16.70 8.76
CA ALA A 9 6.81 -17.91 9.52
C ALA A 9 7.54 -18.98 8.68
N LYS A 10 7.27 -19.02 7.37
CA LYS A 10 7.95 -19.89 6.39
C LYS A 10 9.31 -19.36 5.92
N LYS A 11 9.89 -18.36 6.60
CA LYS A 11 11.16 -17.67 6.26
C LYS A 11 11.21 -16.97 4.90
N LYS A 12 10.11 -16.96 4.13
CA LYS A 12 9.97 -16.18 2.89
C LYS A 12 9.76 -14.70 3.22
N SER A 13 10.14 -13.81 2.30
CA SER A 13 9.82 -12.38 2.40
C SER A 13 8.31 -12.17 2.52
N VAL A 14 7.90 -11.15 3.28
CA VAL A 14 6.50 -10.75 3.36
C VAL A 14 6.03 -10.23 1.99
N LYS A 15 4.78 -10.51 1.63
CA LYS A 15 4.19 -10.00 0.38
C LYS A 15 4.21 -8.46 0.36
N ASN A 16 4.53 -7.86 -0.78
CA ASN A 16 4.60 -6.41 -1.00
C ASN A 16 5.59 -5.71 -0.04
N ILE A 17 6.71 -6.37 0.30
CA ILE A 17 7.74 -5.83 1.21
C ILE A 17 8.28 -4.48 0.74
N ASP A 18 8.39 -4.27 -0.58
CA ASP A 18 8.81 -3.02 -1.21
C ASP A 18 7.88 -1.86 -0.84
N LEU A 19 6.55 -2.06 -0.94
CA LEU A 19 5.56 -1.05 -0.57
C LEU A 19 5.56 -0.79 0.94
N TRP A 20 5.68 -1.84 1.75
CA TRP A 20 5.73 -1.70 3.21
C TRP A 20 6.95 -0.92 3.70
N LEU A 21 8.12 -1.18 3.10
CA LEU A 21 9.34 -0.45 3.44
C LEU A 21 9.25 1.03 3.04
N ARG A 22 8.61 1.33 1.89
CA ARG A 22 8.34 2.71 1.46
C ARG A 22 7.41 3.45 2.43
N ILE A 23 6.29 2.82 2.81
CA ILE A 23 5.36 3.40 3.80
C ILE A 23 6.07 3.61 5.14
N ASN A 24 6.76 2.59 5.67
CA ASN A 24 7.48 2.69 6.94
C ASN A 24 8.53 3.81 6.93
N THR A 25 9.17 4.08 5.78
CA THR A 25 10.12 5.18 5.64
C THR A 25 9.42 6.54 5.64
N ALA A 26 8.28 6.67 4.97
CA ALA A 26 7.48 7.89 4.97
C ALA A 26 6.91 8.20 6.37
N LEU A 27 6.41 7.19 7.07
CA LEU A 27 5.80 7.34 8.40
C LEU A 27 6.78 7.86 9.46
N LYS A 28 8.09 7.61 9.33
CA LYS A 28 9.08 8.13 10.28
C LYS A 28 9.11 9.67 10.38
N LYS A 29 8.62 10.36 9.35
CA LYS A 29 8.64 11.82 9.26
C LYS A 29 7.38 12.49 9.80
N HIS A 30 6.32 11.72 10.08
CA HIS A 30 5.01 12.27 10.37
C HIS A 30 4.35 11.56 11.54
N LEU A 31 3.61 12.31 12.37
CA LEU A 31 2.69 11.73 13.34
C LEU A 31 1.37 11.46 12.60
N VAL A 32 1.12 10.20 12.27
CA VAL A 32 -0.04 9.78 11.49
C VAL A 32 -1.10 9.14 12.39
N THR A 33 -2.31 9.69 12.36
CA THR A 33 -3.49 9.08 12.97
C THR A 33 -4.32 8.39 11.89
N TRP A 34 -4.61 7.12 12.09
CA TRP A 34 -5.35 6.29 11.14
C TRP A 34 -6.84 6.27 11.49
N PHE A 35 -7.67 6.59 10.51
CA PHE A 35 -9.13 6.49 10.63
C PHE A 35 -9.63 5.42 9.66
N TRP A 36 -10.11 4.31 10.22
CA TRP A 36 -10.69 3.23 9.44
C TRP A 36 -12.17 3.52 9.22
N VAL A 37 -12.54 3.83 7.98
CA VAL A 37 -13.93 4.09 7.61
C VAL A 37 -14.62 2.82 7.12
N LYS A 38 -15.92 2.71 7.42
CA LYS A 38 -16.74 1.58 6.98
C LYS A 38 -17.23 1.86 5.55
N ALA A 39 -16.58 1.23 4.57
CA ALA A 39 -16.82 1.43 3.14
C ALA A 39 -16.58 2.88 2.67
N HIS A 40 -16.77 3.13 1.37
CA HIS A 40 -16.62 4.46 0.75
C HIS A 40 -17.88 5.32 0.89
N ILE A 41 -18.81 5.00 1.80
CA ILE A 41 -20.11 5.66 1.83
C ILE A 41 -20.08 6.78 2.87
N GLY A 42 -20.23 8.03 2.42
CA GLY A 42 -20.44 9.18 3.31
C GLY A 42 -19.20 10.01 3.61
N HIS A 43 -18.07 9.77 2.93
CA HIS A 43 -16.90 10.64 2.95
C HIS A 43 -16.55 11.06 1.53
N LEU A 44 -16.88 12.29 1.17
CA LEU A 44 -16.72 12.84 -0.19
C LEU A 44 -15.27 12.70 -0.68
N GLU A 45 -14.29 12.87 0.21
CA GLU A 45 -12.87 12.73 -0.10
C GLU A 45 -12.51 11.28 -0.46
N ASN A 46 -13.06 10.31 0.27
CA ASN A 46 -12.82 8.89 0.02
C ASN A 46 -13.52 8.42 -1.27
N GLU A 47 -14.72 8.94 -1.55
CA GLU A 47 -15.42 8.72 -2.82
C GLU A 47 -14.64 9.29 -4.00
N ARG A 48 -14.05 10.48 -3.84
CA ARG A 48 -13.16 11.08 -4.84
C ARG A 48 -11.90 10.24 -5.07
N CYS A 49 -11.27 9.74 -4.00
CA CYS A 49 -10.13 8.83 -4.12
C CYS A 49 -10.49 7.54 -4.87
N ASP A 50 -11.66 6.94 -4.60
CA ASP A 50 -12.14 5.75 -5.30
C ASP A 50 -12.40 6.03 -6.79
N MET A 51 -13.03 7.14 -7.12
CA MET A 51 -13.24 7.57 -8.51
C MET A 51 -11.91 7.72 -9.26
N ILE A 52 -10.93 8.42 -8.67
CA ILE A 52 -9.60 8.61 -9.29
C ILE A 52 -8.92 7.26 -9.50
N ALA A 53 -8.91 6.39 -8.47
CA ALA A 53 -8.32 5.07 -8.58
C ALA A 53 -8.93 4.24 -9.71
N ARG A 54 -10.26 4.24 -9.86
CA ARG A 54 -10.97 3.55 -10.95
C ARG A 54 -10.65 4.14 -12.33
N GLN A 55 -10.56 5.47 -12.44
CA GLN A 55 -10.21 6.12 -13.70
C GLN A 55 -8.77 5.79 -14.11
N SER A 56 -7.81 5.85 -13.18
CA SER A 56 -6.43 5.47 -13.45
C SER A 56 -6.29 3.99 -13.82
N ALA A 57 -7.06 3.11 -13.20
CA ALA A 57 -7.05 1.68 -13.55
C ALA A 57 -7.56 1.40 -14.98
N LYS A 58 -8.47 2.24 -15.50
CA LYS A 58 -8.97 2.13 -16.89
C LYS A 58 -7.95 2.56 -17.94
N ASN A 59 -7.01 3.43 -17.58
CA ASN A 59 -5.98 3.93 -18.49
C ASN A 59 -4.60 3.93 -17.80
N PRO A 60 -3.98 2.74 -17.60
CA PRO A 60 -2.73 2.63 -16.86
C PRO A 60 -1.56 3.18 -17.67
N SER A 61 -0.82 4.12 -17.09
CA SER A 61 0.38 4.72 -17.70
C SER A 61 1.69 4.34 -16.99
N ILE A 62 1.60 3.68 -15.83
CA ILE A 62 2.74 3.34 -14.97
C ILE A 62 2.78 1.83 -14.76
N LYS A 63 3.97 1.24 -14.89
CA LYS A 63 4.23 -0.17 -14.61
C LYS A 63 4.59 -0.39 -13.15
N ASP A 64 4.01 -1.40 -12.54
CA ASP A 64 4.42 -1.90 -11.23
C ASP A 64 5.60 -2.87 -11.42
N THR A 65 6.80 -2.32 -11.53
CA THR A 65 8.01 -3.08 -11.85
C THR A 65 8.36 -4.13 -10.79
N TYR A 66 8.05 -3.88 -9.51
CA TYR A 66 8.30 -4.87 -8.47
C TYR A 66 7.33 -6.04 -8.63
N TYR A 67 6.05 -5.79 -8.86
CA TYR A 67 5.08 -6.85 -9.15
C TYR A 67 5.45 -7.63 -10.43
N GLU A 68 5.73 -6.93 -11.53
CA GLU A 68 6.04 -7.54 -12.84
C GLU A 68 7.30 -8.42 -12.80
N ASN A 69 8.36 -7.97 -12.10
CA ASN A 69 9.62 -8.70 -11.99
C ASN A 69 9.60 -9.76 -10.90
N SER A 70 8.75 -9.59 -9.87
CA SER A 70 8.67 -10.54 -8.77
C SER A 70 7.87 -11.79 -9.09
N LYS A 71 7.31 -11.92 -10.31
CA LYS A 71 6.54 -13.07 -10.83
C LYS A 71 6.99 -14.39 -10.17
N LEU A 72 6.36 -14.66 -9.04
CA LEU A 72 6.20 -15.96 -8.41
C LEU A 72 4.94 -16.58 -9.00
#